data_AF-A0A7C3Q1G5-F1
#
_entry.id   AF-A0A7C3Q1G5-F1
#
_cell.length_a   1.000
_cell.length_b   1.000
_cell.length_c   1.000
_cell.angle_alpha   90.00
_cell.angle_beta   90.00
_cell.angle_gamma   90.00
#
_symmetry.space_group_name_H-M   'P 1'
#
loop_
_entity.id
_entity.type
_entity.pdbx_description
1 polymer ?
#
loop_
_entity_poly.entity_id
_entity_poly.type
_entity_poly.pdbx_seq_one_letter_code
_entity_poly.pdbx_strand_id
1 'polypeptide(L)'
;MTQAAPHPKPSRASVAPHLGSEAFTPAFQGGVRVRVVPEFLAEHSDPDSGRWVFAYRIRISNECDRTLKLLSRRWEIIDADGDRKVVQGLGVVGEQPSLAPGESYDYSSGCELATPWGTMEGWYEMQASPKDDPPVGVEVRVSRFYLVSDATSTS
;
A
#
# COMPACT_ATOMS: atom_id res chain seq x y z
N MET A 1 -44.93 3.62 39.81
CA MET A 1 -44.46 4.44 38.67
C MET A 1 -42.95 4.23 38.57
N THR A 2 -42.49 3.35 37.69
CA THR A 2 -41.07 2.98 37.57
C THR A 2 -40.38 3.93 36.62
N GLN A 3 -39.42 4.71 37.12
CA GLN A 3 -38.58 5.58 36.30
C GLN A 3 -37.44 4.73 35.73
N ALA A 4 -37.40 4.58 34.40
CA ALA A 4 -36.30 3.93 33.70
C ALA A 4 -35.06 4.83 33.74
N ALA A 5 -33.93 4.28 34.17
CA ALA A 5 -32.63 4.95 34.08
C ALA A 5 -32.22 5.14 32.60
N PRO A 6 -31.51 6.23 32.24
CA PRO A 6 -31.07 6.44 30.87
C PRO A 6 -30.01 5.40 30.47
N HIS A 7 -30.17 4.83 29.27
CA HIS A 7 -29.17 3.96 28.66
C HIS A 7 -27.84 4.72 28.48
N PRO A 8 -26.67 4.08 28.71
CA PRO A 8 -25.40 4.65 28.31
C PRO A 8 -25.38 4.79 26.78
N LYS A 9 -25.13 6.02 26.29
CA LYS A 9 -24.88 6.25 24.87
C LYS A 9 -23.62 5.45 24.47
N PRO A 10 -23.62 4.71 23.35
CA PRO A 10 -22.40 4.05 22.90
C PRO A 10 -21.33 5.10 22.63
N SER A 11 -20.17 4.92 23.26
CA SER A 11 -18.95 5.66 22.93
C SER A 11 -18.65 5.41 21.45
N ARG A 12 -18.63 6.47 20.64
CA ARG A 12 -18.22 6.41 19.24
C ARG A 12 -16.72 6.07 19.26
N ALA A 13 -16.38 4.79 19.11
CA ALA A 13 -15.00 4.40 18.84
C ALA A 13 -14.54 5.21 17.62
N SER A 14 -13.50 6.02 17.79
CA SER A 14 -12.83 6.68 16.69
C SER A 14 -12.32 5.59 15.76
N VAL A 15 -13.02 5.35 14.65
CA VAL A 15 -12.51 4.53 13.56
C VAL A 15 -11.32 5.31 13.03
N ALA A 16 -10.10 4.87 13.37
CA ALA A 16 -8.91 5.43 12.76
C ALA A 16 -9.08 5.37 11.24
N PRO A 17 -8.80 6.45 10.50
CA PRO A 17 -8.95 6.44 9.05
C PRO A 17 -8.14 5.27 8.47
N HIS A 18 -8.76 4.49 7.59
CA HIS A 18 -8.07 3.41 6.88
C HIS A 18 -7.12 4.04 5.85
N LEU A 19 -5.92 4.42 6.29
CA LEU A 19 -4.89 5.04 5.44
C LEU A 19 -4.23 4.03 4.50
N GLY A 20 -4.11 2.78 4.95
CA GLY A 20 -3.59 1.69 4.15
C GLY A 20 -4.57 1.17 3.11
N SER A 21 -4.12 0.20 2.31
CA SER A 21 -4.96 -0.47 1.32
C SER A 21 -4.78 -1.97 1.36
N GLU A 22 -5.82 -2.68 0.92
CA GLU A 22 -5.76 -4.10 0.62
C GLU A 22 -6.44 -4.31 -0.74
N ALA A 23 -5.70 -4.91 -1.67
CA ALA A 23 -6.16 -5.20 -3.02
C ALA A 23 -6.02 -6.70 -3.29
N PHE A 24 -7.01 -7.28 -3.97
CA PHE A 24 -6.94 -8.64 -4.46
C PHE A 24 -7.08 -8.63 -5.98
N THR A 25 -6.07 -9.16 -6.68
CA THR A 25 -6.06 -9.31 -8.13
C THR A 25 -6.31 -10.77 -8.48
N PRO A 26 -7.45 -11.11 -9.10
CA PRO A 26 -7.70 -12.48 -9.58
C PRO A 26 -6.64 -12.91 -10.61
N ALA A 27 -6.07 -14.10 -10.44
CA ALA A 27 -5.09 -14.68 -11.35
C ALA A 27 -5.11 -16.21 -11.24
N PHE A 28 -5.16 -16.91 -12.37
CA PHE A 28 -5.27 -18.38 -12.44
C PHE A 28 -6.35 -18.93 -11.50
N GLN A 29 -6.07 -20.01 -10.77
CA GLN A 29 -6.93 -20.48 -9.69
C GLN A 29 -6.55 -19.75 -8.40
N GLY A 30 -7.23 -18.64 -8.11
CA GLY A 30 -7.00 -17.80 -6.94
C GLY A 30 -6.65 -16.37 -7.33
N GLY A 31 -5.55 -15.84 -6.77
CA GLY A 31 -5.08 -14.49 -7.10
C GLY A 31 -3.89 -14.04 -6.27
N VAL A 32 -3.62 -12.74 -6.32
CA VAL A 32 -2.54 -12.10 -5.56
C VAL A 32 -3.14 -11.01 -4.68
N ARG A 33 -2.86 -11.08 -3.38
CA ARG A 33 -3.25 -10.06 -2.42
C ARG A 33 -2.08 -9.13 -2.13
N VAL A 34 -2.32 -7.83 -2.20
CA VAL A 34 -1.36 -6.81 -1.79
C VAL A 34 -1.95 -6.01 -0.65
N ARG A 35 -1.24 -5.96 0.47
CA ARG A 35 -1.59 -5.14 1.64
C ARG A 35 -0.53 -4.08 1.87
N VAL A 36 -0.97 -2.84 2.08
CA VAL A 36 -0.10 -1.69 2.33
C VAL A 36 -0.45 -1.07 3.67
N VAL A 37 0.57 -0.80 4.47
CA VAL A 37 0.47 -0.06 5.74
C VAL A 37 1.42 1.14 5.68
N PRO A 38 0.91 2.37 5.46
CA PRO A 38 1.71 3.58 5.51
C PRO A 38 1.94 4.04 6.95
N GLU A 39 3.02 4.78 7.16
CA GLU A 39 3.43 5.37 8.43
C GLU A 39 4.12 6.72 8.16
N PHE A 40 3.79 7.74 8.95
CA PHE A 40 4.49 9.01 8.92
C PHE A 40 5.74 8.96 9.80
N LEU A 41 6.88 9.44 9.29
CA LEU A 41 8.15 9.45 10.00
C LEU A 41 8.49 10.87 10.47
N ALA A 42 7.94 11.25 11.63
CA ALA A 42 8.12 12.59 12.20
C ALA A 42 9.59 12.98 12.40
N GLU A 43 10.41 12.06 12.90
CA GLU A 43 11.84 12.29 13.16
C GLU A 43 12.66 12.50 11.87
N HIS A 44 12.15 12.05 10.73
CA HIS A 44 12.78 12.21 9.42
C HIS A 44 12.14 13.35 8.62
N SER A 45 11.16 14.05 9.18
CA SER A 45 10.41 15.13 8.52
C SER A 45 10.81 16.49 9.06
N ASP A 46 10.65 17.51 8.24
CA ASP A 46 10.83 18.91 8.59
C ASP A 46 9.69 19.72 7.97
N PRO A 47 8.53 19.84 8.67
CA PRO A 47 7.37 20.56 8.17
C PRO A 47 7.64 22.03 7.87
N ASP A 48 8.57 22.68 8.60
CA ASP A 48 8.90 24.09 8.42
C ASP A 48 9.63 24.35 7.08
N SER A 49 10.36 23.36 6.57
CA SER A 49 10.98 23.39 5.24
C SER A 49 10.17 22.72 4.13
N GLY A 50 8.95 22.29 4.44
CA GLY A 50 8.08 21.65 3.46
C GLY A 50 8.47 20.22 3.12
N ARG A 51 9.03 19.48 4.09
CA ARG A 51 9.54 18.11 3.87
C ARG A 51 8.83 17.09 4.76
N TRP A 52 7.99 16.25 4.18
CA TRP A 52 7.27 15.19 4.89
C TRP A 52 7.71 13.81 4.40
N VAL A 53 8.23 12.99 5.31
CA VAL A 53 8.73 11.65 5.01
C VAL A 53 7.76 10.61 5.53
N PHE A 54 7.42 9.67 4.66
CA PHE A 54 6.56 8.53 4.95
C PHE A 54 7.30 7.23 4.68
N ALA A 55 7.05 6.23 5.52
CA ALA A 55 7.34 4.84 5.23
C ALA A 55 6.05 4.12 4.81
N TYR A 56 6.21 3.01 4.10
CA TYR A 56 5.13 2.06 3.89
C TYR A 56 5.69 0.65 3.93
N ARG A 57 4.94 -0.25 4.56
CA ARG A 57 5.17 -1.70 4.53
C ARG A 57 4.20 -2.33 3.55
N ILE A 58 4.71 -3.10 2.61
CA ILE A 58 3.91 -3.84 1.64
C ILE A 58 4.13 -5.33 1.82
N ARG A 59 3.02 -6.07 1.87
CA ARG A 59 2.99 -7.53 1.80
C ARG A 59 2.32 -7.96 0.51
N ILE A 60 3.03 -8.76 -0.28
CA ILE A 60 2.51 -9.40 -1.50
C ILE A 60 2.32 -10.87 -1.16
N SER A 61 1.09 -11.38 -1.26
CA SER A 61 0.75 -12.78 -0.95
C SER A 61 0.25 -13.47 -2.21
N ASN A 62 0.93 -14.55 -2.60
CA ASN A 62 0.51 -15.38 -3.72
C ASN A 62 -0.53 -16.39 -3.24
N GLU A 63 -1.79 -16.14 -3.56
CA GLU A 63 -2.93 -17.00 -3.24
C GLU A 63 -3.40 -17.79 -4.47
N CYS A 64 -2.57 -17.89 -5.53
CA CYS A 64 -2.86 -18.67 -6.73
C CYS A 64 -2.09 -20.00 -6.79
N ASP A 65 -2.43 -20.84 -7.76
CA ASP A 65 -1.87 -22.19 -7.96
C ASP A 65 -0.60 -22.20 -8.84
N ARG A 66 0.05 -21.05 -9.04
CA ARG A 66 1.26 -20.88 -9.87
C ARG A 66 2.31 -20.09 -9.13
N THR A 67 3.59 -20.40 -9.36
CA THR A 67 4.69 -19.56 -8.89
C THR A 67 4.72 -18.26 -9.68
N LEU A 68 4.84 -17.12 -9.00
CA LEU A 68 4.87 -15.79 -9.62
C LEU A 68 6.20 -15.10 -9.31
N LYS A 69 6.85 -14.54 -10.33
CA LYS A 69 8.03 -13.69 -10.17
C LYS A 69 7.68 -12.23 -10.38
N LEU A 70 8.01 -11.37 -9.42
CA LEU A 70 7.88 -9.92 -9.57
C LEU A 70 8.97 -9.41 -10.51
N LEU A 71 8.57 -8.72 -11.58
CA LEU A 71 9.50 -8.19 -12.58
C LEU A 71 9.77 -6.70 -12.37
N SER A 72 8.72 -5.90 -12.28
CA SER A 72 8.82 -4.45 -12.17
C SER A 72 7.65 -3.86 -11.39
N ARG A 73 7.77 -2.58 -11.07
CA ARG A 73 6.75 -1.80 -10.39
C ARG A 73 6.51 -0.48 -11.11
N ARG A 74 5.29 0.04 -10.99
CA ARG A 74 4.97 1.42 -11.29
C ARG A 74 4.13 2.00 -10.16
N TRP A 75 4.49 3.21 -9.74
CA TRP A 75 3.75 4.02 -8.79
C TRP A 75 3.32 5.33 -9.45
N GLU A 76 2.09 5.75 -9.18
CA GLU A 76 1.62 7.12 -9.31
C GLU A 76 1.49 7.71 -7.90
N ILE A 77 2.14 8.84 -7.69
CA ILE A 77 2.18 9.57 -6.44
C ILE A 77 1.55 10.93 -6.72
N ILE A 78 0.53 11.31 -5.95
CA ILE A 78 -0.15 12.60 -6.06
C ILE A 78 -0.12 13.26 -4.69
N ASP A 79 0.45 14.43 -4.60
CA ASP A 79 0.50 15.19 -3.34
C ASP A 79 -0.77 16.04 -3.12
N ALA A 80 -0.86 16.77 -2.01
CA ALA A 80 -2.04 17.56 -1.68
C ALA A 80 -2.35 18.70 -2.65
N ASP A 81 -1.33 19.23 -3.34
CA ASP A 81 -1.45 20.32 -4.30
C ASP A 81 -1.84 19.81 -5.70
N GLY A 82 -1.86 18.48 -5.87
CA GLY A 82 -2.24 17.80 -7.11
C GLY A 82 -1.05 17.52 -8.02
N ASP A 83 0.18 17.77 -7.58
CA ASP A 83 1.38 17.46 -8.33
C ASP A 83 1.56 15.94 -8.44
N ARG A 84 1.81 15.49 -9.67
CA ARG A 84 1.89 14.06 -10.00
C ARG A 84 3.31 13.63 -10.31
N LYS A 85 3.73 12.55 -9.68
CA LYS A 85 5.01 11.89 -9.94
C LYS A 85 4.80 10.41 -10.25
N VAL A 86 5.41 9.95 -11.35
CA VAL A 86 5.43 8.55 -11.73
C VAL A 86 6.80 7.96 -11.42
N VAL A 87 6.84 6.85 -10.70
CA VAL A 87 8.07 6.11 -10.41
C VAL A 87 7.95 4.72 -11.01
N GLN A 88 8.91 4.32 -11.85
CA GLN A 88 8.97 3.01 -12.46
C GLN A 88 10.36 2.39 -12.26
N GLY A 89 10.42 1.07 -12.17
CA GLY A 89 11.69 0.37 -12.09
C GLY A 89 11.55 -1.13 -11.95
N LEU A 90 12.67 -1.82 -12.15
CA LEU A 90 12.75 -3.26 -11.92
C LEU A 90 12.64 -3.58 -10.43
N GLY A 91 11.97 -4.69 -10.15
CA GLY A 91 11.88 -5.26 -8.82
C GLY A 91 11.21 -4.35 -7.78
N VAL A 92 11.47 -4.67 -6.52
CA VAL A 92 11.16 -3.90 -5.32
C VAL A 92 12.39 -3.92 -4.43
N VAL A 93 12.80 -2.78 -3.88
CA VAL A 93 13.98 -2.66 -2.98
C VAL A 93 15.27 -3.32 -3.49
N GLY A 94 15.45 -3.41 -4.82
CA GLY A 94 16.60 -4.06 -5.45
C GLY A 94 16.43 -5.55 -5.74
N GLU A 95 15.27 -6.13 -5.42
CA GLU A 95 14.99 -7.55 -5.54
C GLU A 95 13.84 -7.85 -6.51
N GLN A 96 13.84 -9.05 -7.10
CA GLN A 96 12.77 -9.59 -7.94
C GLN A 96 12.29 -10.91 -7.34
N PRO A 97 11.50 -10.87 -6.24
CA PRO A 97 11.10 -12.07 -5.51
C PRO A 97 10.26 -13.01 -6.37
N SER A 98 10.50 -14.32 -6.18
CA SER A 98 9.67 -15.40 -6.69
C SER A 98 8.83 -15.95 -5.54
N LEU A 99 7.52 -16.02 -5.72
CA LEU A 99 6.55 -16.48 -4.73
C LEU A 99 5.92 -17.78 -5.20
N ALA A 100 6.20 -18.89 -4.53
CA ALA A 100 5.46 -20.13 -4.74
C ALA A 100 4.00 -19.98 -4.25
N PRO A 101 3.08 -20.88 -4.64
CA PRO A 101 1.72 -20.91 -4.11
C PRO A 101 1.70 -20.87 -2.57
N GLY A 102 0.97 -19.92 -2.00
CA GLY A 102 0.85 -19.70 -0.55
C GLY A 102 1.98 -18.88 0.08
N GLU A 103 3.03 -18.54 -0.67
CA GLU A 103 4.12 -17.71 -0.14
C GLU A 103 3.77 -16.22 -0.13
N SER A 104 4.52 -15.46 0.66
CA SER A 104 4.42 -14.00 0.69
C SER A 104 5.79 -13.37 0.79
N TYR A 105 5.88 -12.13 0.35
CA TYR A 105 7.06 -11.29 0.49
C TYR A 105 6.68 -9.95 1.10
N ASP A 106 7.41 -9.57 2.15
CA ASP A 106 7.23 -8.32 2.89
C ASP A 106 8.43 -7.41 2.65
N TYR A 107 8.19 -6.14 2.35
CA TYR A 107 9.25 -5.14 2.30
C TYR A 107 8.76 -3.79 2.81
N SER A 108 9.71 -2.94 3.18
CA SER A 108 9.44 -1.55 3.55
C SER A 108 10.22 -0.61 2.65
N SER A 109 9.63 0.53 2.32
CA SER A 109 10.26 1.60 1.54
C SER A 109 9.68 2.95 1.95
N GLY A 110 10.25 4.04 1.46
CA GLY A 110 9.83 5.40 1.79
C GLY A 110 9.30 6.20 0.61
N CYS A 111 8.58 7.27 0.93
CA CYS A 111 8.23 8.37 0.02
C CYS A 111 8.39 9.69 0.75
N GLU A 112 8.99 10.67 0.09
CA GLU A 112 9.03 12.06 0.54
C GLU A 112 8.00 12.87 -0.26
N LEU A 113 7.23 13.71 0.41
CA LEU A 113 6.27 14.65 -0.17
C LEU A 113 6.61 16.08 0.25
N ALA A 114 6.21 17.03 -0.59
CA ALA A 114 6.25 18.47 -0.32
C ALA A 114 4.97 18.99 0.35
N THR A 115 4.09 18.09 0.80
CA THR A 115 2.84 18.43 1.47
C THR A 115 2.53 17.44 2.61
N PRO A 116 1.72 17.82 3.61
CA PRO A 116 1.45 16.99 4.79
C PRO A 116 0.60 15.75 4.51
N TRP A 117 0.06 15.61 3.30
CA TRP A 117 -0.64 14.41 2.86
C TRP A 117 -0.55 14.22 1.34
N GLY A 118 -0.77 13.00 0.90
CA GLY A 118 -0.85 12.63 -0.51
C GLY A 118 -1.42 11.24 -0.69
N THR A 119 -1.37 10.74 -1.92
CA THR A 119 -1.84 9.41 -2.28
C THR A 119 -0.80 8.68 -3.11
N MET A 120 -0.79 7.37 -2.98
CA MET A 120 0.00 6.48 -3.81
C MET A 120 -0.89 5.34 -4.30
N GLU A 121 -0.74 5.00 -5.57
CA GLU A 121 -1.33 3.81 -6.18
C GLU A 121 -0.43 3.28 -7.29
N GLY A 122 -0.65 2.04 -7.71
CA GLY A 122 0.27 1.45 -8.67
C GLY A 122 -0.04 0.02 -9.02
N TRP A 123 0.96 -0.63 -9.61
CA TRP A 123 0.90 -2.05 -9.90
C TRP A 123 2.30 -2.65 -10.00
N TYR A 124 2.33 -3.97 -9.87
CA TYR A 124 3.46 -4.80 -10.21
C TYR A 124 3.22 -5.52 -11.53
N GLU A 125 4.25 -5.59 -12.35
CA GLU A 125 4.30 -6.58 -13.43
C GLU A 125 4.87 -7.87 -12.85
N MET A 126 4.09 -8.94 -12.89
CA MET A 126 4.53 -10.27 -12.48
C MET A 126 4.52 -11.22 -13.67
N GLN A 127 5.31 -12.29 -13.57
CA GLN A 127 5.34 -13.36 -14.55
C GLN A 127 5.07 -14.69 -13.84
N ALA A 128 4.09 -15.43 -14.33
CA ALA A 128 3.85 -16.78 -13.86
C ALA A 128 4.85 -17.75 -14.49
N SER A 129 5.48 -18.56 -13.64
CA SER A 129 6.32 -19.66 -14.11
C SER A 129 5.45 -20.69 -14.84
N PRO A 130 5.81 -21.09 -16.06
CA PRO A 130 5.07 -22.09 -16.77
C PRO A 130 5.30 -23.49 -16.20
N LYS A 131 4.30 -24.37 -16.32
CA LYS A 131 4.52 -25.82 -16.26
C LYS A 131 4.89 -26.37 -17.65
N ASP A 132 4.22 -25.92 -18.72
CA ASP A 132 4.44 -26.40 -20.11
C ASP A 132 4.12 -25.32 -21.20
N ASP A 133 4.02 -24.03 -20.85
CA ASP A 133 3.56 -22.93 -21.70
C ASP A 133 4.56 -21.75 -21.80
N PRO A 134 4.37 -20.76 -22.68
CA PRO A 134 5.10 -19.50 -22.58
C PRO A 134 4.79 -18.78 -21.26
N PRO A 135 5.71 -17.99 -20.70
CA PRO A 135 5.44 -17.23 -19.49
C PRO A 135 4.27 -16.27 -19.69
N VAL A 136 3.35 -16.24 -18.73
CA VAL A 136 2.16 -15.36 -18.77
C VAL A 136 2.39 -14.16 -17.85
N GLY A 137 2.20 -12.97 -18.40
CA GLY A 137 2.25 -11.71 -17.64
C GLY A 137 0.98 -11.53 -16.79
N VAL A 138 1.14 -11.01 -15.57
CA VAL A 138 0.06 -10.70 -14.63
C VAL A 138 0.30 -9.30 -14.07
N GLU A 139 -0.60 -8.37 -14.34
CA GLU A 139 -0.62 -7.06 -13.68
C GLU A 139 -1.28 -7.21 -12.31
N VAL A 140 -0.54 -6.99 -11.23
CA VAL A 140 -1.07 -7.03 -9.85
C VAL A 140 -1.24 -5.62 -9.33
N ARG A 141 -2.49 -5.23 -9.07
CA ARG A 141 -2.84 -3.88 -8.65
C ARG A 141 -2.49 -3.63 -7.19
N VAL A 142 -2.02 -2.42 -6.91
CA VAL A 142 -2.01 -1.84 -5.57
C VAL A 142 -3.06 -0.74 -5.52
N SER A 143 -4.14 -0.98 -4.76
CA SER A 143 -5.17 0.03 -4.54
C SER A 143 -4.60 1.25 -3.85
N ARG A 144 -5.18 2.41 -4.17
CA ARG A 144 -4.80 3.69 -3.59
C ARG A 144 -4.77 3.62 -2.07
N PHE A 145 -3.69 4.13 -1.51
CA PHE A 145 -3.52 4.37 -0.08
C PHE A 145 -3.10 5.82 0.16
N TYR A 146 -3.28 6.27 1.38
CA TYR A 146 -3.10 7.66 1.78
C TYR A 146 -1.85 7.77 2.65
N LEU A 147 -1.02 8.76 2.33
CA LEU A 147 0.07 9.22 3.16
C LEU A 147 -0.46 10.43 3.92
N VAL A 148 -0.58 10.36 5.24
CA VAL A 148 -1.13 11.46 6.04
C VAL A 148 -0.25 11.64 7.26
N SER A 149 0.26 12.85 7.46
CA SER A 149 1.03 13.19 8.65
C SER A 149 0.13 13.34 9.87
N ASP A 150 0.67 13.00 11.05
CA ASP A 150 0.01 13.25 12.34
C ASP A 150 0.17 14.71 12.80
N ALA A 151 0.84 15.54 12.00
CA ALA A 151 0.96 16.96 12.25
C ALA A 151 -0.42 17.60 12.07
N THR A 152 -1.19 17.67 13.15
CA THR A 152 -2.35 18.57 13.22
C THR A 152 -1.87 19.95 12.83
N SER A 153 -2.39 20.48 11.72
CA SER A 153 -2.18 21.87 11.31
C SER A 153 -2.40 22.76 12.53
N THR A 154 -1.31 23.17 13.16
CA THR A 154 -1.35 24.10 14.28
C THR A 154 -0.91 25.42 13.69
N SER A 155 -1.87 26.12 13.10
CA SER A 155 -2.04 27.58 13.00
C SER A 155 -2.75 27.95 11.70
#